data_AF-A0A2A8B0U5-F1
#
_entry.id   AF-A0A2A8B0U5-F1
#
_cell.length_a   1.000
_cell.length_b   1.000
_cell.length_c   1.000
_cell.angle_alpha   90.00
_cell.angle_beta   90.00
_cell.angle_gamma   90.00
#
_symmetry.space_group_name_H-M   'P 1'
#
loop_
_entity.id
_entity.type
_entity.pdbx_description
1 polymer ?
#
loop_
_entity_poly.entity_id
_entity_poly.type
_entity_poly.pdbx_seq_one_letter_code
_entity_poly.pdbx_strand_id
1 'polypeptide(L)'
;NEAEQENTALRSQLARGHRRMLVAGQKACPDRTSSSTRSLGYDGATELAADTGQRILSVREGIIRDQQKLMYLQSYIRQFCLRE
;
A
#
# COMPACT_ATOMS: atom_id res chain seq x y z
N ASN A 1 -9.21 -1.40 -13.66
CA ASN A 1 -10.04 -0.36 -12.97
C ASN A 1 -9.19 0.91 -12.78
N GLU A 2 -9.72 2.01 -12.25
CA GLU A 2 -8.94 3.24 -12.01
C GLU A 2 -7.71 2.98 -11.11
N ALA A 3 -7.87 2.17 -10.06
CA ALA A 3 -6.78 1.82 -9.15
C ALA A 3 -5.61 1.10 -9.83
N GLU A 4 -5.86 0.19 -10.78
CA GLU A 4 -4.82 -0.47 -11.59
C GLU A 4 -4.10 0.52 -12.51
N GLN A 5 -4.83 1.47 -13.10
CA GLN A 5 -4.24 2.51 -13.95
C GLN A 5 -3.33 3.42 -13.13
N GLU A 6 -3.79 3.84 -11.95
CA GLU A 6 -3.00 4.63 -11.01
C GLU A 6 -1.74 3.87 -10.58
N ASN A 7 -1.86 2.59 -10.21
CA ASN A 7 -0.71 1.75 -9.87
C ASN A 7 0.29 1.65 -11.04
N THR A 8 -0.19 1.42 -12.25
CA THR A 8 0.63 1.37 -13.46
C THR A 8 1.38 2.68 -13.70
N ALA A 9 0.70 3.83 -13.53
CA ALA A 9 1.32 5.14 -13.63
C ALA A 9 2.43 5.33 -12.59
N LEU A 10 2.21 4.93 -11.33
CA LEU A 10 3.23 5.00 -10.29
C LEU A 10 4.44 4.11 -10.58
N ARG A 11 4.22 2.88 -11.06
CA ARG A 11 5.30 1.97 -11.48
C ARG A 11 6.15 2.60 -12.56
N SER A 12 5.51 3.23 -13.53
CA SER A 12 6.16 3.92 -14.64
C SER A 12 6.98 5.12 -14.16
N GLN A 13 6.43 5.94 -13.26
CA GLN A 13 7.12 7.09 -12.69
C GLN A 13 8.34 6.69 -11.85
N LEU A 14 8.24 5.63 -11.05
CA LEU A 14 9.37 5.09 -10.29
C LEU A 14 10.45 4.49 -11.20
N ALA A 15 10.06 3.73 -12.22
CA ALA A 15 11.01 3.11 -13.16
C ALA A 15 11.81 4.14 -13.96
N ARG A 16 11.19 5.28 -14.29
CA ARG A 16 11.86 6.40 -14.97
C ARG A 16 12.62 7.33 -14.02
N GLY A 17 12.58 7.08 -12.71
CA GLY A 17 13.18 7.96 -11.70
C GLY A 17 12.49 9.32 -11.55
N HIS A 18 11.33 9.53 -12.16
CA HIS A 18 10.54 10.77 -12.02
C HIS A 18 9.86 10.90 -10.66
N ARG A 19 9.81 9.80 -9.90
CA ARG A 19 9.24 9.76 -8.55
C ARG A 19 10.15 8.95 -7.64
N ARG A 20 10.23 9.37 -6.39
CA ARG A 20 10.92 8.68 -5.29
C ARG A 20 9.88 8.15 -4.32
N MET A 21 10.11 6.98 -3.73
CA MET A 21 9.22 6.41 -2.71
C MET A 21 9.86 6.60 -1.34
N LEU A 22 9.12 7.21 -0.41
CA LEU A 22 9.60 7.48 0.94
C LEU A 22 8.74 6.71 1.94
N VAL A 23 9.38 6.15 2.97
CA VAL A 23 8.70 5.56 4.13
C VAL A 23 8.87 6.53 5.28
N ALA A 24 7.75 6.95 5.86
CA ALA A 24 7.76 7.82 7.02
C ALA A 24 8.49 7.13 8.19
N GLY A 25 9.42 7.85 8.82
CA GLY A 25 9.96 7.47 10.12
C GLY A 25 8.86 7.49 11.19
N GLN A 26 9.12 6.86 12.33
CA GLN A 26 8.11 6.54 13.34
C GLN A 26 7.52 7.79 14.01
N LYS A 27 6.48 8.38 13.41
CA LYS A 27 5.46 9.19 14.08
C LYS A 27 4.14 8.43 14.11
N ALA A 28 3.95 7.79 15.26
CA ALA A 28 2.70 7.43 15.93
C ALA A 28 1.62 6.72 15.11
N CYS A 29 1.72 5.39 15.08
CA CYS A 29 0.56 4.57 15.38
C CYS A 29 -0.01 5.05 16.74
N PRO A 30 -1.33 5.34 16.89
CA PRO A 30 -1.87 5.89 18.14
C PRO A 30 -1.94 4.89 19.30
N ASP A 31 -1.39 3.69 19.15
CA ASP A 31 -1.46 2.65 20.16
C ASP A 31 -0.09 1.96 20.34
N ARG A 32 0.69 2.45 21.31
CA ARG A 32 1.62 1.65 22.13
C ARG A 32 2.32 2.53 23.16
N THR A 33 1.70 2.62 24.33
CA THR A 33 2.38 2.94 25.58
C THR A 33 3.47 1.90 25.82
N SER A 34 4.74 2.25 25.61
CA SER A 34 5.85 1.50 26.19
C SER A 34 7.10 2.37 26.36
N SER A 35 7.68 2.21 27.54
CA SER A 35 8.66 3.07 28.20
C SER A 35 10.01 3.18 27.49
N SER A 36 10.52 4.41 27.45
CA SER A 36 11.94 4.79 27.51
C SER A 36 12.98 3.86 26.87
N THR A 37 13.41 4.19 25.65
CA THR A 37 14.80 4.01 25.23
C THR A 37 15.21 5.22 24.39
N ARG A 38 16.24 5.95 24.85
CA ARG A 38 16.93 6.98 24.07
C ARG A 38 17.50 6.30 22.82
N SER A 39 17.13 6.76 21.63
CA SER A 39 17.87 6.49 20.41
C SER A 39 17.70 7.64 19.42
N LEU A 40 18.76 7.86 18.66
CA LEU A 40 19.17 9.10 18.01
C LEU A 40 18.20 9.53 16.89
N GLY A 41 17.96 10.83 16.82
CA GLY A 41 17.02 11.44 15.89
C GLY A 41 17.31 11.06 14.43
N TYR A 42 16.32 10.44 13.80
CA TYR A 42 16.01 10.60 12.38
C TYR A 42 14.50 10.37 12.22
N ASP A 43 13.73 11.44 12.48
CA ASP A 43 12.29 11.53 12.20
C ASP A 43 12.01 11.83 10.71
N GLY A 44 13.04 11.72 9.87
CA GLY A 44 12.96 11.96 8.43
C GLY A 44 12.41 10.76 7.68
N ALA A 45 11.57 11.01 6.68
CA ALA A 45 11.14 9.96 5.76
C ALA A 45 12.38 9.34 5.07
N THR A 46 12.51 8.03 5.15
CA THR A 46 13.61 7.27 4.54
C THR A 46 13.23 6.91 3.12
N GLU A 47 14.09 7.23 2.15
CA GLU A 47 13.87 6.81 0.78
C GLU A 47 14.06 5.31 0.62
N LEU A 48 13.12 4.69 -0.09
CA LEU A 48 13.20 3.30 -0.48
C LEU A 48 13.99 3.14 -1.77
N ALA A 49 14.78 2.07 -1.84
CA ALA A 49 15.41 1.67 -3.08
C ALA A 49 14.36 1.44 -4.18
N ALA A 50 14.69 1.80 -5.42
CA ALA A 50 13.75 1.77 -6.55
C ALA A 50 13.20 0.35 -6.81
N ASP A 51 14.03 -0.68 -6.63
CA ASP A 51 13.63 -2.09 -6.74
C ASP A 51 12.58 -2.47 -5.67
N THR A 52 12.77 -2.00 -4.45
CA THR A 52 11.87 -2.22 -3.32
C THR A 52 10.55 -1.49 -3.56
N GLY A 53 10.60 -0.26 -4.10
CA GLY A 53 9.41 0.48 -4.53
C GLY A 53 8.60 -0.25 -5.61
N GLN A 54 9.27 -0.86 -6.60
CA GLN A 54 8.60 -1.68 -7.62
C GLN A 54 7.95 -2.93 -7.03
N ARG A 55 8.58 -3.58 -6.05
CA ARG A 55 8.02 -4.74 -5.35
C ARG A 55 6.76 -4.37 -4.56
N ILE A 56 6.77 -3.24 -3.85
CA ILE A 56 5.59 -2.73 -3.14
C ILE A 56 4.43 -2.47 -4.11
N LEU A 57 4.69 -1.84 -5.25
CA LEU A 57 3.63 -1.60 -6.23
C LEU A 57 3.11 -2.90 -6.87
N SER A 58 3.96 -3.92 -7.01
CA SER A 58 3.54 -5.26 -7.44
C SER A 58 2.62 -5.92 -6.40
N VAL A 59 2.90 -5.75 -5.10
CA VAL A 59 2.00 -6.21 -4.03
C VAL A 59 0.68 -5.44 -4.08
N ARG A 60 0.72 -4.10 -4.24
CA ARG A 60 -0.48 -3.27 -4.39
C ARG A 60 -1.34 -3.73 -5.57
N GLU A 61 -0.74 -4.12 -6.69
CA GLU A 61 -1.45 -4.64 -7.87
C GLU A 61 -2.20 -5.94 -7.55
N GLY A 62 -1.57 -6.87 -6.84
CA GLY A 62 -2.23 -8.09 -6.36
C GLY A 62 -3.42 -7.79 -5.45
N ILE A 63 -3.24 -6.89 -4.47
CA ILE A 63 -4.31 -6.48 -3.54
C ILE A 63 -5.49 -5.85 -4.28
N ILE A 64 -5.26 -4.98 -5.25
CA ILE A 64 -6.34 -4.35 -6.05
C ILE A 64 -7.16 -5.42 -6.76
N ARG A 65 -6.51 -6.40 -7.41
CA ARG A 65 -7.21 -7.49 -8.10
C ARG A 65 -8.01 -8.36 -7.16
N ASP A 66 -7.43 -8.70 -6.01
CA ASP A 66 -8.11 -9.54 -5.03
C ASP A 66 -9.30 -8.80 -4.39
N GLN A 67 -9.19 -7.50 -4.14
CA GLN A 67 -10.31 -6.68 -3.69
C GLN A 67 -11.46 -6.69 -4.71
N GLN A 68 -11.17 -6.59 -6.01
CA GLN A 68 -12.22 -6.69 -7.05
C GLN A 68 -12.91 -8.07 -7.03
N LYS A 69 -12.13 -9.16 -6.91
CA LYS A 69 -12.70 -10.51 -6.80
C LYS A 69 -13.58 -10.63 -5.56
N LEU A 70 -13.13 -10.12 -4.42
CA LEU A 70 -13.90 -10.13 -3.18
C LEU A 70 -15.19 -9.33 -3.30
N MET A 71 -15.15 -8.13 -3.90
CA MET A 71 -16.36 -7.33 -4.15
C MET A 71 -17.37 -8.08 -5.01
N TYR A 72 -16.90 -8.75 -6.07
CA TYR A 72 -17.74 -9.58 -6.92
C TYR A 72 -18.36 -10.73 -6.13
N LEU A 73 -17.55 -11.53 -5.42
CA LEU A 73 -18.02 -12.68 -4.65
C LEU A 73 -19.01 -12.28 -3.55
N GLN A 74 -18.73 -11.21 -2.82
CA GLN A 74 -19.66 -10.69 -1.82
C GLN A 74 -20.98 -10.22 -2.46
N SER A 75 -20.91 -9.57 -3.62
CA SER A 75 -22.11 -9.13 -4.34
C SER A 75 -22.94 -10.33 -4.80
N TYR A 76 -22.29 -11.38 -5.30
CA TYR A 76 -22.94 -12.63 -5.68
C TYR A 76 -23.68 -13.27 -4.49
N ILE A 77 -23.00 -13.44 -3.36
CA ILE A 77 -23.60 -14.00 -2.15
C ILE A 77 -24.83 -13.19 -1.71
N ARG A 78 -24.71 -11.85 -1.67
CA ARG A 78 -25.83 -10.96 -1.28
C ARG A 78 -27.00 -11.03 -2.24
N GLN A 79 -26.77 -11.18 -3.55
CA GLN A 79 -27.83 -11.18 -4.55
C GLN A 79 -28.51 -12.54 -4.72
N PHE A 80 -27.76 -13.64 -4.56
CA PHE A 80 -28.20 -14.97 -4.98
C PHE A 80 -28.24 -16.02 -3.86
N CYS A 81 -27.52 -15.80 -2.74
CA CYS A 81 -27.45 -16.78 -1.66
C CYS A 81 -28.15 -16.32 -0.37
N LEU A 82 -28.28 -15.00 -0.15
CA LEU A 82 -28.89 -14.41 1.05
C LEU A 82 -30.25 -13.79 0.80
N ARG A 83 -30.79 -13.88 -0.42
CA ARG A 83 -32.18 -13.51 -0.71
C ARG A 83 -33.08 -14.69 -0.38
N GLU A 84 -33.59 -14.71 0.84
CA GLU A 84 -34.82 -15.40 1.26
C GLU A 84 -35.87 -14.33 1.57
#